data_AF-A0A5J4TRN6-F1
#
_entry.id   AF-A0A5J4TRN6-F1
#
_cell.length_a   1.000
_cell.length_b   1.000
_cell.length_c   1.000
_cell.angle_alpha   90.00
_cell.angle_beta   90.00
_cell.angle_gamma   90.00
#
_symmetry.space_group_name_H-M   'P 1'
#
loop_
_entity.id
_entity.type
_entity.pdbx_description
1 polymer ?
#
loop_
_entity_poly.entity_id
_entity_poly.type
_entity_poly.pdbx_seq_one_letter_code
_entity_poly.pdbx_strand_id
1 'polypeptide(L)'
;TDSEGYKITLLNNEHFESVTINKTQEYPVLIKGGAKDEERNNILTIWGVNTFEPRIITLLQGNLTLKNIEFKYYQSTADPEDDQDETIWPWNAIIFAYDEVLSFRILSVDSCIFNGLGSQVQVRRMIYGYNVQKMNLTNCTFHDANISDSYAVYYRPQSNSEIIVENSTFENINLTNSGNGVIYIINQGSNSVVTINRSTFLNVSSAVRIQISGSNSGMIINGSSFLNSNRGVYIDNSGYNSVIAINGSTFENIGGNPYSSNSAALYIYSQSSSNNPNQHIVIYNKFTNNRGYYTGGIYGQFVDDGTFNFSYNEFTNNSRQYSGNGANDAYLRWYNYPQGWNIDNVKYKVQKMFEDCTPSNEKNVYYEFRVNSDYDISGYITSGVIEQDPDDDLEEGSDGCIFNVDQTQTVQGTKRTIKGALVGNCTDSEGYKITLLNNEHFESVTINKTQEYPVLIK
;
A
#
# COMPACT_ATOMS: atom_id res chain seq x y z
N THR A 1 -4.63 -43.44 16.52
CA THR A 1 -4.80 -41.99 16.66
C THR A 1 -5.40 -41.50 15.36
N ASP A 2 -6.50 -40.77 15.44
CA ASP A 2 -7.21 -40.28 14.26
C ASP A 2 -6.38 -39.16 13.61
N SER A 3 -6.04 -39.29 12.34
CA SER A 3 -5.18 -38.36 11.58
C SER A 3 -5.89 -37.06 11.23
N GLU A 4 -7.17 -36.91 11.58
CA GLU A 4 -7.99 -35.74 11.23
C GLU A 4 -7.85 -34.55 12.21
N GLY A 5 -7.08 -34.70 13.29
CA GLY A 5 -6.88 -33.66 14.29
C GLY A 5 -8.06 -33.47 15.25
N TYR A 6 -8.10 -32.34 15.94
CA TYR A 6 -9.14 -31.99 16.92
C TYR A 6 -10.25 -31.17 16.28
N LYS A 7 -11.51 -31.58 16.47
CA LYS A 7 -12.71 -30.86 16.02
C LYS A 7 -13.58 -30.54 17.24
N ILE A 8 -13.61 -29.27 17.64
CA ILE A 8 -14.31 -28.77 18.83
C ILE A 8 -15.48 -27.89 18.38
N THR A 9 -16.67 -28.14 18.90
CA THR A 9 -17.87 -27.35 18.62
C THR A 9 -18.42 -26.77 19.92
N LEU A 10 -18.57 -25.45 19.97
CA LEU A 10 -19.14 -24.71 21.10
C LEU A 10 -20.67 -24.71 20.97
N LEU A 11 -21.35 -25.56 21.74
CA LEU A 11 -22.79 -25.81 21.56
C LEU A 11 -23.70 -24.76 22.20
N ASN A 12 -23.26 -24.16 23.31
CA ASN A 12 -24.02 -23.08 23.96
C ASN A 12 -23.84 -21.77 23.21
N ASN A 13 -24.79 -20.84 23.42
CA ASN A 13 -24.76 -19.50 22.83
C ASN A 13 -23.60 -18.64 23.37
N GLU A 14 -23.20 -18.85 24.62
CA GLU A 14 -22.14 -18.10 25.29
C GLU A 14 -21.17 -19.05 25.99
N HIS A 15 -19.88 -18.74 25.91
CA HIS A 15 -18.77 -19.42 26.57
C HIS A 15 -17.82 -18.39 27.20
N PHE A 16 -17.30 -18.71 28.38
CA PHE A 16 -16.45 -17.84 29.18
C PHE A 16 -15.25 -18.63 29.68
N GLU A 17 -14.23 -18.73 28.84
CA GLU A 17 -13.02 -19.45 29.17
C GLU A 17 -11.82 -19.00 28.34
N SER A 18 -10.64 -19.26 28.89
CA SER A 18 -9.33 -19.07 28.26
C SER A 18 -8.79 -20.44 27.84
N VAL A 19 -8.21 -20.53 26.65
CA VAL A 19 -7.61 -21.77 26.13
C VAL A 19 -6.18 -21.55 25.62
N THR A 20 -5.31 -22.52 25.93
CA THR A 20 -3.96 -22.59 25.38
C THR A 20 -3.83 -23.75 24.39
N ILE A 21 -3.50 -23.43 23.15
CA ILE A 21 -3.25 -24.38 22.07
C ILE A 21 -1.75 -24.61 21.94
N ASN A 22 -1.34 -25.85 22.20
CA ASN A 22 0.03 -26.32 22.08
C ASN A 22 0.00 -27.71 21.44
N LYS A 23 -0.12 -27.74 20.12
CA LYS A 23 -0.22 -28.97 19.32
C LYS A 23 0.81 -28.95 18.19
N THR A 24 1.35 -30.11 17.85
CA THR A 24 2.27 -30.23 16.71
C THR A 24 1.52 -30.04 15.38
N GLN A 25 2.26 -29.85 14.29
CA GLN A 25 1.70 -29.69 12.95
C GLN A 25 0.79 -30.85 12.51
N GLU A 26 1.02 -32.06 13.03
CA GLU A 26 0.29 -33.28 12.69
C GLU A 26 -1.15 -33.31 13.23
N TYR A 27 -1.47 -32.48 14.23
CA TYR A 27 -2.78 -32.48 14.90
C TYR A 27 -3.42 -31.10 14.80
N PRO A 28 -4.00 -30.74 13.64
CA PRO A 28 -4.70 -29.47 13.49
C PRO A 28 -5.87 -29.36 14.47
N VAL A 29 -6.20 -28.15 14.88
CA VAL A 29 -7.30 -27.85 15.81
C VAL A 29 -8.30 -26.96 15.11
N LEU A 30 -9.55 -27.42 14.99
CA LEU A 30 -10.69 -26.63 14.58
C LEU A 30 -11.56 -26.36 15.81
N ILE A 31 -11.81 -25.09 16.12
CA ILE A 31 -12.83 -24.68 17.09
C ILE A 31 -13.88 -23.86 16.34
N LYS A 32 -15.16 -24.26 16.46
CA LYS A 32 -16.25 -23.57 15.80
C LYS A 32 -17.44 -23.32 16.71
N GLY A 33 -18.15 -22.22 16.46
CA GLY A 33 -19.47 -22.01 17.04
C GLY A 33 -20.50 -22.98 16.45
N GLY A 34 -21.33 -23.55 17.31
CA GLY A 34 -22.44 -24.45 16.97
C GLY A 34 -23.75 -24.08 17.65
N ALA A 35 -23.82 -22.87 18.21
CA ALA A 35 -25.02 -22.31 18.80
C ALA A 35 -26.17 -22.23 17.78
N LYS A 36 -27.39 -22.39 18.28
CA LYS A 36 -28.61 -22.33 17.49
C LYS A 36 -29.67 -21.47 18.17
N ASP A 37 -30.45 -20.76 17.36
CA ASP A 37 -31.65 -20.06 17.84
C ASP A 37 -32.80 -21.05 18.11
N GLU A 38 -33.95 -20.51 18.52
CA GLU A 38 -35.17 -21.28 18.81
C GLU A 38 -35.71 -22.03 17.58
N GLU A 39 -35.46 -21.50 16.37
CA GLU A 39 -35.84 -22.10 15.09
C GLU A 39 -34.81 -23.12 14.57
N ARG A 40 -33.73 -23.36 15.31
CA ARG A 40 -32.60 -24.25 14.99
C ARG A 40 -31.72 -23.77 13.84
N ASN A 41 -31.78 -22.48 13.49
CA ASN A 41 -30.82 -21.86 12.60
C ASN A 41 -29.48 -21.69 13.33
N ASN A 42 -28.38 -21.80 12.59
CA ASN A 42 -27.06 -21.57 13.18
C ASN A 42 -26.88 -20.07 13.44
N ILE A 43 -26.41 -19.74 14.63
CA ILE A 43 -26.02 -18.38 15.02
C ILE A 43 -24.53 -18.35 15.38
N LEU A 44 -23.97 -17.16 15.56
CA LEU A 44 -22.64 -17.01 16.12
C LEU A 44 -22.64 -17.46 17.57
N THR A 45 -21.62 -18.21 17.96
CA THR A 45 -21.37 -18.48 19.39
C THR A 45 -20.53 -17.34 19.96
N ILE A 46 -20.98 -16.75 21.06
CA ILE A 46 -20.23 -15.72 21.79
C ILE A 46 -19.15 -16.41 22.64
N TRP A 47 -17.92 -15.91 22.56
CA TRP A 47 -16.81 -16.35 23.38
C TRP A 47 -16.10 -15.16 24.01
N GLY A 48 -16.10 -15.12 25.35
CA GLY A 48 -15.41 -14.12 26.15
C GLY A 48 -14.52 -14.74 27.24
N VAL A 49 -13.96 -13.88 28.08
CA VAL A 49 -13.44 -14.24 29.41
C VAL A 49 -14.04 -13.28 30.42
N ASN A 50 -14.52 -13.81 31.56
CA ASN A 50 -15.13 -13.03 32.65
C ASN A 50 -14.33 -13.14 33.96
N THR A 51 -13.08 -13.59 33.85
CA THR A 51 -12.09 -13.69 34.93
C THR A 51 -10.83 -12.95 34.51
N PHE A 52 -9.85 -12.81 35.42
CA PHE A 52 -8.58 -12.10 35.21
C PHE A 52 -7.62 -12.82 34.22
N GLU A 53 -8.13 -13.20 33.06
CA GLU A 53 -7.38 -13.84 32.00
C GLU A 53 -6.83 -12.79 31.04
N PRO A 54 -5.53 -12.86 30.69
CA PRO A 54 -4.95 -11.93 29.73
C PRO A 54 -5.53 -12.11 28.33
N ARG A 55 -6.06 -13.30 28.01
CA ARG A 55 -6.33 -13.76 26.65
C ARG A 55 -7.51 -14.74 26.62
N ILE A 56 -8.27 -14.75 25.53
CA ILE A 56 -9.24 -15.84 25.27
C ILE A 56 -8.49 -17.03 24.67
N ILE A 57 -7.62 -16.79 23.69
CA ILE A 57 -6.86 -17.84 23.00
C ILE A 57 -5.37 -17.52 23.04
N THR A 58 -4.58 -18.48 23.52
CA THR A 58 -3.11 -18.49 23.40
C THR A 58 -2.68 -19.60 22.45
N LEU A 59 -2.12 -19.27 21.29
CA LEU A 59 -1.55 -20.23 20.33
C LEU A 59 -0.03 -20.27 20.47
N LEU A 60 0.48 -21.25 21.22
CA LEU A 60 1.93 -21.43 21.41
C LEU A 60 2.57 -22.07 20.16
N GLN A 61 1.96 -23.13 19.64
CA GLN A 61 2.29 -23.79 18.37
C GLN A 61 1.10 -24.58 17.82
N GLY A 62 1.12 -24.80 16.51
CA GLY A 62 0.18 -25.67 15.81
C GLY A 62 -0.60 -24.99 14.69
N ASN A 63 -1.55 -25.73 14.11
CA ASN A 63 -2.47 -25.24 13.10
C ASN A 63 -3.86 -25.07 13.71
N LEU A 64 -4.27 -23.82 13.97
CA LEU A 64 -5.55 -23.47 14.57
C LEU A 64 -6.48 -22.85 13.53
N THR A 65 -7.69 -23.38 13.44
CA THR A 65 -8.82 -22.79 12.71
C THR A 65 -9.95 -22.41 13.66
N LEU A 66 -10.41 -21.17 13.56
CA LEU A 66 -11.55 -20.62 14.30
C LEU A 66 -12.66 -20.26 13.32
N LYS A 67 -13.90 -20.64 13.63
CA LYS A 67 -15.03 -20.39 12.72
C LYS A 67 -16.34 -20.06 13.43
N ASN A 68 -17.09 -19.10 12.91
CA ASN A 68 -18.46 -18.80 13.36
C ASN A 68 -18.52 -18.43 14.86
N ILE A 69 -17.61 -17.55 15.30
CA ILE A 69 -17.50 -17.12 16.70
C ILE A 69 -17.53 -15.59 16.76
N GLU A 70 -18.27 -15.05 17.74
CA GLU A 70 -18.23 -13.65 18.13
C GLU A 70 -17.38 -13.51 19.40
N PHE A 71 -16.24 -12.85 19.29
CA PHE A 71 -15.38 -12.56 20.43
C PHE A 71 -15.76 -11.23 21.07
N LYS A 72 -15.86 -11.21 22.40
CA LYS A 72 -16.17 -9.99 23.17
C LYS A 72 -15.15 -9.74 24.27
N TYR A 73 -14.88 -8.47 24.51
CA TYR A 73 -14.33 -8.04 25.79
C TYR A 73 -15.46 -7.97 26.83
N TYR A 74 -15.09 -8.20 28.08
CA TYR A 74 -15.92 -8.02 29.26
C TYR A 74 -15.35 -6.84 30.07
N GLN A 75 -16.22 -5.91 30.45
CA GLN A 75 -15.90 -4.83 31.36
C GLN A 75 -16.51 -5.16 32.71
N SER A 76 -15.66 -5.35 33.72
CA SER A 76 -16.10 -5.61 35.09
C SER A 76 -16.09 -4.32 35.89
N THR A 77 -17.24 -3.96 36.45
CA THR A 77 -17.35 -2.97 37.53
C THR A 77 -17.12 -3.71 38.85
N ALA A 78 -15.90 -3.72 39.37
CA ALA A 78 -15.60 -4.41 40.63
C ALA A 78 -16.27 -3.73 41.85
N ASP A 79 -16.63 -2.45 41.73
CA ASP A 79 -17.39 -1.71 42.73
C ASP A 79 -18.23 -0.61 42.06
N PRO A 80 -19.58 -0.62 42.14
CA PRO A 80 -20.42 0.45 41.60
C PRO A 80 -20.30 1.79 42.37
N GLU A 81 -19.56 1.84 43.48
CA GLU A 81 -19.27 3.07 44.22
C GLU A 81 -17.85 3.64 43.98
N ASP A 82 -16.99 2.92 43.25
CA ASP A 82 -15.63 3.37 42.90
C ASP A 82 -15.42 3.34 41.38
N ASP A 83 -15.76 4.45 40.72
CA ASP A 83 -15.65 4.67 39.25
C ASP A 83 -14.21 4.54 38.70
N GLN A 84 -13.22 4.17 39.52
CA GLN A 84 -11.80 4.08 39.13
C GLN A 84 -11.28 2.66 38.88
N ASP A 85 -12.03 1.61 39.22
CA ASP A 85 -11.57 0.20 39.16
C ASP A 85 -12.26 -0.63 38.04
N GLU A 86 -12.56 -0.03 36.89
CA GLU A 86 -13.03 -0.78 35.73
C GLU A 86 -11.91 -1.68 35.18
N THR A 87 -12.11 -3.00 35.28
CA THR A 87 -11.17 -3.99 34.74
C THR A 87 -11.71 -4.58 33.44
N ILE A 88 -10.90 -4.52 32.38
CA ILE A 88 -11.23 -5.08 31.06
C ILE A 88 -10.60 -6.45 30.88
N TRP A 89 -11.39 -7.43 30.42
CA TRP A 89 -10.93 -8.77 30.06
C TRP A 89 -11.32 -9.13 28.62
N PRO A 90 -10.47 -9.79 27.84
CA PRO A 90 -9.06 -9.99 28.11
C PRO A 90 -8.28 -8.66 28.11
N TRP A 91 -7.39 -8.46 29.07
CA TRP A 91 -6.63 -7.20 29.17
C TRP A 91 -5.46 -7.11 28.17
N ASN A 92 -5.00 -8.25 27.60
CA ASN A 92 -3.90 -8.26 26.64
C ASN A 92 -4.37 -8.37 25.20
N ALA A 93 -5.00 -9.48 24.81
CA ALA A 93 -5.48 -9.70 23.44
C ALA A 93 -6.58 -10.75 23.40
N ILE A 94 -7.47 -10.72 22.40
CA ILE A 94 -8.43 -11.82 22.18
C ILE A 94 -7.67 -13.08 21.74
N ILE A 95 -6.87 -12.97 20.67
CA ILE A 95 -6.01 -14.05 20.17
C ILE A 95 -4.55 -13.63 20.27
N PHE A 96 -3.76 -14.47 20.92
CA PHE A 96 -2.32 -14.25 21.09
C PHE A 96 -1.54 -15.46 20.60
N ALA A 97 -0.94 -15.33 19.42
CA ALA A 97 -0.12 -16.34 18.77
C ALA A 97 1.36 -15.96 18.86
N TYR A 98 2.01 -16.40 19.94
CA TYR A 98 3.43 -16.14 20.21
C TYR A 98 3.96 -17.10 21.27
N ASP A 99 5.21 -17.51 21.10
CA ASP A 99 6.07 -18.18 22.06
C ASP A 99 7.53 -17.92 21.65
N GLU A 100 8.44 -17.82 22.61
CA GLU A 100 9.86 -17.48 22.38
C GLU A 100 10.66 -18.64 21.77
N VAL A 101 10.26 -19.88 22.03
CA VAL A 101 11.03 -21.08 21.69
C VAL A 101 10.42 -21.80 20.49
N LEU A 102 9.10 -21.86 20.41
CA LEU A 102 8.37 -22.58 19.37
C LEU A 102 8.27 -21.72 18.10
N SER A 103 8.32 -22.35 16.92
CA SER A 103 8.36 -21.62 15.63
C SER A 103 7.16 -21.88 14.73
N PHE A 104 6.49 -23.03 14.83
CA PHE A 104 5.41 -23.40 13.92
C PHE A 104 4.04 -22.91 14.41
N ARG A 105 3.45 -21.94 13.71
CA ARG A 105 2.08 -21.46 13.94
C ARG A 105 1.37 -21.15 12.63
N ILE A 106 0.17 -21.69 12.49
CA ILE A 106 -0.80 -21.31 11.46
C ILE A 106 -2.09 -20.91 12.18
N LEU A 107 -2.62 -19.73 11.85
CA LEU A 107 -3.88 -19.22 12.38
C LEU A 107 -4.83 -18.94 11.22
N SER A 108 -5.96 -19.63 11.18
CA SER A 108 -7.06 -19.33 10.25
C SER A 108 -8.29 -18.91 11.03
N VAL A 109 -8.86 -17.76 10.70
CA VAL A 109 -10.08 -17.23 11.30
C VAL A 109 -11.06 -16.95 10.17
N ASP A 110 -12.21 -17.62 10.20
CA ASP A 110 -13.23 -17.56 9.16
C ASP A 110 -14.60 -17.21 9.74
N SER A 111 -15.24 -16.19 9.20
CA SER A 111 -16.63 -15.83 9.55
C SER A 111 -16.77 -15.55 11.05
N CYS A 112 -15.83 -14.78 11.62
CA CYS A 112 -15.83 -14.40 13.04
C CYS A 112 -16.02 -12.89 13.21
N ILE A 113 -16.55 -12.50 14.37
CA ILE A 113 -16.72 -11.10 14.76
C ILE A 113 -15.82 -10.81 15.97
N PHE A 114 -15.17 -9.64 15.98
CA PHE A 114 -14.37 -9.12 17.08
C PHE A 114 -14.94 -7.76 17.50
N ASN A 115 -15.62 -7.74 18.66
CA ASN A 115 -16.21 -6.53 19.21
C ASN A 115 -15.23 -5.86 20.17
N GLY A 116 -15.00 -4.57 20.01
CA GLY A 116 -14.43 -3.75 21.08
C GLY A 116 -15.48 -3.37 22.14
N LEU A 117 -15.19 -2.29 22.88
CA LEU A 117 -16.06 -1.73 23.91
C LEU A 117 -16.52 -0.30 23.56
N GLY A 118 -16.61 -0.01 22.26
CA GLY A 118 -16.93 1.31 21.74
C GLY A 118 -15.75 2.28 21.75
N SER A 119 -16.05 3.58 21.56
CA SER A 119 -15.05 4.62 21.38
C SER A 119 -14.44 5.15 22.69
N GLN A 120 -15.09 4.90 23.83
CA GLN A 120 -14.70 5.49 25.13
C GLN A 120 -13.78 4.55 25.93
N VAL A 121 -14.08 3.25 25.92
CA VAL A 121 -13.37 2.27 26.74
C VAL A 121 -12.21 1.69 25.94
N GLN A 122 -11.00 1.83 26.47
CA GLN A 122 -9.81 1.34 25.81
C GLN A 122 -9.66 -0.17 25.98
N VAL A 123 -9.43 -0.86 24.87
CA VAL A 123 -8.96 -2.26 24.85
C VAL A 123 -7.58 -2.30 24.23
N ARG A 124 -6.77 -3.29 24.59
CA ARG A 124 -5.36 -3.27 24.20
C ARG A 124 -5.12 -3.57 22.71
N ARG A 125 -5.57 -4.73 22.24
CA ARG A 125 -5.47 -5.22 20.84
C ARG A 125 -6.38 -6.44 20.68
N MET A 126 -6.76 -6.78 19.45
CA MET A 126 -7.62 -7.94 19.17
C MET A 126 -6.79 -9.19 18.84
N ILE A 127 -5.89 -9.10 17.86
CA ILE A 127 -5.04 -10.23 17.43
C ILE A 127 -3.57 -9.82 17.48
N TYR A 128 -2.76 -10.66 18.11
CA TYR A 128 -1.30 -10.54 18.11
C TYR A 128 -0.66 -11.81 17.56
N GLY A 129 -0.08 -11.72 16.36
CA GLY A 129 0.67 -12.81 15.73
C GLY A 129 2.14 -12.46 15.57
N TYR A 130 3.01 -13.18 16.27
CA TYR A 130 4.45 -13.03 16.17
C TYR A 130 5.10 -14.38 15.83
N ASN A 131 5.98 -14.40 14.83
CA ASN A 131 6.50 -15.63 14.21
C ASN A 131 5.37 -16.58 13.78
N VAL A 132 4.32 -16.04 13.16
CA VAL A 132 3.22 -16.84 12.61
C VAL A 132 3.51 -17.10 11.13
N GLN A 133 3.65 -18.36 10.74
CA GLN A 133 3.98 -18.75 9.36
C GLN A 133 2.85 -18.39 8.40
N LYS A 134 1.60 -18.60 8.82
CA LYS A 134 0.43 -18.26 8.01
C LYS A 134 -0.70 -17.71 8.86
N MET A 135 -1.25 -16.57 8.45
CA MET A 135 -2.43 -15.96 9.06
C MET A 135 -3.49 -15.70 8.01
N ASN A 136 -4.65 -16.35 8.13
CA ASN A 136 -5.80 -16.12 7.26
C ASN A 136 -6.93 -15.49 8.07
N LEU A 137 -7.38 -14.32 7.65
CA LEU A 137 -8.57 -13.65 8.17
C LEU A 137 -9.56 -13.54 7.02
N THR A 138 -10.67 -14.28 7.08
CA THR A 138 -11.60 -14.39 5.96
C THR A 138 -13.03 -14.18 6.45
N ASN A 139 -13.80 -13.32 5.78
CA ASN A 139 -15.19 -13.02 6.17
C ASN A 139 -15.30 -12.52 7.63
N CYS A 140 -14.27 -11.85 8.15
CA CYS A 140 -14.25 -11.40 9.54
C CYS A 140 -14.72 -9.96 9.67
N THR A 141 -15.33 -9.61 10.80
CA THR A 141 -15.65 -8.22 11.14
C THR A 141 -14.92 -7.84 12.43
N PHE A 142 -14.21 -6.72 12.42
CA PHE A 142 -13.56 -6.11 13.57
C PHE A 142 -14.19 -4.73 13.74
N HIS A 143 -14.84 -4.45 14.87
CA HIS A 143 -15.51 -3.16 15.01
C HIS A 143 -15.62 -2.60 16.43
N ASP A 144 -15.93 -1.31 16.48
CA ASP A 144 -16.27 -0.53 17.67
C ASP A 144 -15.23 -0.64 18.77
N ALA A 145 -13.98 -0.28 18.46
CA ALA A 145 -12.87 -0.45 19.38
C ALA A 145 -12.00 0.80 19.50
N ASN A 146 -11.78 1.23 20.74
CA ASN A 146 -10.74 2.18 21.08
C ASN A 146 -9.47 1.42 21.51
N ILE A 147 -8.52 1.30 20.61
CA ILE A 147 -7.32 0.48 20.77
C ILE A 147 -6.20 1.32 21.43
N SER A 148 -5.70 0.85 22.57
CA SER A 148 -4.61 1.52 23.29
C SER A 148 -3.22 1.19 22.75
N ASP A 149 -3.03 0.09 22.03
CA ASP A 149 -1.81 -0.12 21.25
C ASP A 149 -1.87 0.62 19.89
N SER A 150 -0.84 0.43 19.07
CA SER A 150 -0.75 1.03 17.74
C SER A 150 -1.47 0.25 16.64
N TYR A 151 -2.18 -0.82 16.99
CA TYR A 151 -2.81 -1.75 16.06
C TYR A 151 -3.88 -2.62 16.73
N ALA A 152 -4.92 -3.00 15.96
CA ALA A 152 -5.90 -3.99 16.40
C ALA A 152 -5.43 -5.42 16.06
N VAL A 153 -4.83 -5.57 14.88
CA VAL A 153 -4.27 -6.82 14.35
C VAL A 153 -2.80 -6.62 14.04
N TYR A 154 -1.95 -7.42 14.68
CA TYR A 154 -0.51 -7.43 14.43
C TYR A 154 -0.04 -8.73 13.83
N TYR A 155 0.82 -8.63 12.82
CA TYR A 155 1.45 -9.77 12.18
C TYR A 155 2.93 -9.51 11.91
N ARG A 156 3.80 -10.28 12.56
CA ARG A 156 5.25 -10.29 12.30
C ARG A 156 5.71 -11.70 11.93
N PRO A 157 5.78 -12.03 10.64
CA PRO A 157 6.23 -13.33 10.19
C PRO A 157 7.76 -13.49 10.16
N GLN A 158 8.18 -14.73 9.87
CA GLN A 158 9.51 -15.08 9.40
C GLN A 158 9.51 -15.26 7.86
N SER A 159 10.60 -15.78 7.28
CA SER A 159 10.66 -16.06 5.84
C SER A 159 9.64 -17.13 5.41
N ASN A 160 9.25 -17.11 4.13
CA ASN A 160 8.30 -18.03 3.50
C ASN A 160 6.88 -17.98 4.12
N SER A 161 6.49 -16.84 4.66
CA SER A 161 5.24 -16.70 5.40
C SER A 161 4.15 -16.00 4.58
N GLU A 162 2.90 -16.13 5.01
CA GLU A 162 1.76 -15.58 4.29
C GLU A 162 0.72 -14.98 5.24
N ILE A 163 0.26 -13.77 4.92
CA ILE A 163 -0.97 -13.23 5.50
C ILE A 163 -1.99 -12.95 4.39
N ILE A 164 -3.21 -13.43 4.60
CA ILE A 164 -4.36 -13.19 3.74
C ILE A 164 -5.45 -12.55 4.59
N VAL A 165 -5.89 -11.36 4.20
CA VAL A 165 -7.07 -10.68 4.73
C VAL A 165 -8.05 -10.55 3.58
N GLU A 166 -9.12 -11.33 3.63
CA GLU A 166 -10.03 -11.52 2.50
C GLU A 166 -11.47 -11.24 2.94
N ASN A 167 -12.18 -10.42 2.18
CA ASN A 167 -13.60 -10.12 2.40
C ASN A 167 -13.93 -9.77 3.86
N SER A 168 -13.06 -8.98 4.50
CA SER A 168 -13.17 -8.65 5.93
C SER A 168 -13.40 -7.15 6.12
N THR A 169 -14.07 -6.80 7.21
CA THR A 169 -14.46 -5.42 7.53
C THR A 169 -13.81 -4.96 8.82
N PHE A 170 -13.27 -3.75 8.80
CA PHE A 170 -12.69 -3.04 9.94
C PHE A 170 -13.42 -1.70 10.06
N GLU A 171 -14.20 -1.52 11.13
CA GLU A 171 -15.14 -0.40 11.23
C GLU A 171 -15.08 0.28 12.61
N ASN A 172 -15.07 1.62 12.64
CA ASN A 172 -15.11 2.40 13.88
C ASN A 172 -14.00 2.02 14.88
N ILE A 173 -12.77 1.86 14.36
CA ILE A 173 -11.60 1.52 15.17
C ILE A 173 -10.70 2.74 15.33
N ASN A 174 -10.62 3.23 16.58
CA ASN A 174 -9.73 4.30 16.95
C ASN A 174 -8.41 3.75 17.53
N LEU A 175 -7.26 4.29 17.12
CA LEU A 175 -5.94 3.94 17.66
C LEU A 175 -5.40 5.13 18.45
N THR A 176 -5.17 4.99 19.76
CA THR A 176 -4.70 6.12 20.59
C THR A 176 -3.19 6.30 20.57
N ASN A 177 -2.41 5.23 20.35
CA ASN A 177 -0.95 5.26 20.38
C ASN A 177 -0.34 5.20 18.97
N SER A 178 0.33 6.27 18.52
CA SER A 178 1.16 6.42 17.29
C SER A 178 0.56 5.98 15.93
N GLY A 179 -0.63 5.36 15.92
CA GLY A 179 -1.45 5.09 14.74
C GLY A 179 -0.74 4.27 13.66
N ASN A 180 -0.03 3.18 14.02
CA ASN A 180 0.68 2.36 13.04
C ASN A 180 -0.29 1.85 11.97
N GLY A 181 -1.43 1.28 12.36
CA GLY A 181 -2.48 0.84 11.45
C GLY A 181 -3.36 -0.18 12.15
N VAL A 182 -4.65 -0.22 11.84
CA VAL A 182 -5.58 -1.22 12.39
C VAL A 182 -5.05 -2.61 12.08
N ILE A 183 -4.55 -2.80 10.86
CA ILE A 183 -3.67 -3.90 10.51
C ILE A 183 -2.24 -3.39 10.42
N TYR A 184 -1.35 -3.98 11.23
CA TYR A 184 0.08 -3.70 11.18
C TYR A 184 0.89 -4.96 10.89
N ILE A 185 1.57 -4.95 9.75
CA ILE A 185 2.38 -6.06 9.26
C ILE A 185 3.86 -5.64 9.24
N ILE A 186 4.73 -6.43 9.88
CA ILE A 186 6.18 -6.27 9.80
C ILE A 186 6.79 -7.55 9.24
N ASN A 187 6.99 -7.60 7.93
CA ASN A 187 7.63 -8.72 7.27
C ASN A 187 9.15 -8.53 7.22
N GLN A 188 9.85 -9.22 8.13
CA GLN A 188 11.31 -9.24 8.15
C GLN A 188 11.92 -10.41 7.37
N GLY A 189 11.09 -11.36 6.97
CA GLY A 189 11.50 -12.55 6.23
C GLY A 189 11.43 -12.38 4.72
N SER A 190 12.23 -13.17 4.01
CA SER A 190 12.20 -13.23 2.54
C SER A 190 11.14 -14.22 2.04
N ASN A 191 10.72 -14.07 0.77
CA ASN A 191 9.73 -14.93 0.11
C ASN A 191 8.36 -14.95 0.81
N SER A 192 7.94 -13.83 1.41
CA SER A 192 6.65 -13.75 2.09
C SER A 192 5.60 -13.07 1.22
N VAL A 193 4.34 -13.38 1.48
CA VAL A 193 3.19 -12.83 0.75
C VAL A 193 2.24 -12.12 1.70
N VAL A 194 1.86 -10.90 1.34
CA VAL A 194 0.83 -10.11 2.01
C VAL A 194 -0.29 -9.87 1.02
N THR A 195 -1.49 -10.36 1.33
CA THR A 195 -2.70 -10.15 0.51
C THR A 195 -3.79 -9.50 1.35
N ILE A 196 -4.29 -8.35 0.90
CA ILE A 196 -5.50 -7.70 1.42
C ILE A 196 -6.46 -7.55 0.26
N ASN A 197 -7.56 -8.30 0.28
CA ASN A 197 -8.43 -8.43 -0.86
C ASN A 197 -9.90 -8.25 -0.47
N ARG A 198 -10.62 -7.45 -1.27
CA ARG A 198 -12.06 -7.18 -1.12
C ARG A 198 -12.46 -6.80 0.31
N SER A 199 -11.57 -6.12 1.03
CA SER A 199 -11.77 -5.78 2.44
C SER A 199 -12.14 -4.31 2.59
N THR A 200 -12.86 -3.98 3.65
CA THR A 200 -13.36 -2.63 3.91
C THR A 200 -12.76 -2.08 5.20
N PHE A 201 -12.28 -0.84 5.14
CA PHE A 201 -11.77 -0.07 6.27
C PHE A 201 -12.56 1.23 6.35
N LEU A 202 -13.44 1.36 7.34
CA LEU A 202 -14.39 2.45 7.46
C LEU A 202 -14.25 3.14 8.81
N ASN A 203 -14.11 4.47 8.81
CA ASN A 203 -14.02 5.27 10.03
C ASN A 203 -12.90 4.78 10.97
N VAL A 204 -11.71 4.52 10.44
CA VAL A 204 -10.57 4.05 11.24
C VAL A 204 -9.46 5.10 11.35
N SER A 205 -8.69 5.09 12.44
CA SER A 205 -7.60 6.06 12.59
C SER A 205 -6.50 5.89 11.55
N SER A 206 -6.14 4.66 11.19
CA SER A 206 -5.13 4.35 10.17
C SER A 206 -5.41 2.94 9.71
N ALA A 207 -5.71 2.71 8.44
CA ALA A 207 -6.22 1.41 8.02
C ALA A 207 -5.12 0.33 8.00
N VAL A 208 -4.13 0.49 7.13
CA VAL A 208 -3.11 -0.55 6.90
C VAL A 208 -1.71 0.05 6.92
N ARG A 209 -0.81 -0.57 7.68
CA ARG A 209 0.63 -0.34 7.57
C ARG A 209 1.39 -1.62 7.36
N ILE A 210 2.27 -1.60 6.38
CA ILE A 210 3.10 -2.74 6.01
C ILE A 210 4.55 -2.28 5.94
N GLN A 211 5.41 -2.97 6.71
CA GLN A 211 6.85 -2.83 6.65
C GLN A 211 7.47 -4.11 6.11
N ILE A 212 8.32 -3.97 5.10
CA ILE A 212 9.03 -5.09 4.48
C ILE A 212 10.51 -4.80 4.53
N SER A 213 11.30 -5.72 5.08
CA SER A 213 12.76 -5.69 5.00
C SER A 213 13.36 -6.95 4.36
N GLY A 214 12.55 -7.99 4.15
CA GLY A 214 12.96 -9.20 3.45
C GLY A 214 12.87 -9.06 1.93
N SER A 215 13.60 -9.89 1.19
CA SER A 215 13.63 -9.86 -0.27
C SER A 215 12.63 -10.82 -0.90
N ASN A 216 12.37 -10.69 -2.21
CA ASN A 216 11.47 -11.56 -2.98
C ASN A 216 10.05 -11.64 -2.40
N SER A 217 9.55 -10.55 -1.81
CA SER A 217 8.25 -10.55 -1.13
C SER A 217 7.17 -9.91 -2.02
N GLY A 218 5.96 -10.47 -1.96
CA GLY A 218 4.79 -9.96 -2.68
C GLY A 218 3.83 -9.24 -1.73
N MET A 219 3.37 -8.06 -2.12
CA MET A 219 2.28 -7.34 -1.49
C MET A 219 1.20 -7.06 -2.52
N ILE A 220 -0.01 -7.49 -2.21
CA ILE A 220 -1.17 -7.32 -3.08
C ILE A 220 -2.31 -6.72 -2.24
N ILE A 221 -2.76 -5.53 -2.63
CA ILE A 221 -4.02 -4.95 -2.15
C ILE A 221 -4.96 -4.88 -3.34
N ASN A 222 -6.09 -5.58 -3.29
CA ASN A 222 -6.98 -5.70 -4.44
C ASN A 222 -8.43 -5.48 -4.05
N GLY A 223 -9.17 -4.70 -4.85
CA GLY A 223 -10.62 -4.51 -4.69
C GLY A 223 -11.05 -4.01 -3.31
N SER A 224 -10.17 -3.36 -2.55
CA SER A 224 -10.42 -2.98 -1.15
C SER A 224 -10.88 -1.54 -1.04
N SER A 225 -11.67 -1.23 -0.01
CA SER A 225 -12.24 0.11 0.22
C SER A 225 -11.69 0.73 1.50
N PHE A 226 -11.15 1.94 1.40
CA PHE A 226 -10.62 2.73 2.50
C PHE A 226 -11.42 4.03 2.57
N LEU A 227 -12.23 4.19 3.62
CA LEU A 227 -13.26 5.22 3.69
C LEU A 227 -13.16 6.00 5.01
N ASN A 228 -13.26 7.33 4.93
CA ASN A 228 -13.41 8.23 6.09
C ASN A 228 -12.36 7.98 7.19
N SER A 229 -11.11 7.79 6.81
CA SER A 229 -10.03 7.35 7.71
C SER A 229 -8.90 8.37 7.71
N ASN A 230 -8.14 8.49 8.81
CA ASN A 230 -7.04 9.48 8.83
C ASN A 230 -5.89 9.06 7.91
N ARG A 231 -5.73 7.75 7.66
CA ARG A 231 -4.75 7.20 6.72
C ARG A 231 -5.30 5.93 6.08
N GLY A 232 -5.09 5.79 4.77
CA GLY A 232 -5.44 4.58 4.01
C GLY A 232 -4.35 3.54 4.14
N VAL A 233 -3.41 3.53 3.21
CA VAL A 233 -2.33 2.53 3.14
C VAL A 233 -0.97 3.19 3.30
N TYR A 234 -0.15 2.62 4.20
CA TYR A 234 1.25 3.01 4.39
C TYR A 234 2.17 1.82 4.13
N ILE A 235 3.09 1.98 3.19
CA ILE A 235 4.05 0.95 2.81
C ILE A 235 5.46 1.50 2.98
N ASP A 236 6.30 0.72 3.67
CA ASP A 236 7.71 1.00 3.89
C ASP A 236 8.48 -0.28 3.55
N ASN A 237 9.08 -0.29 2.36
CA ASN A 237 9.77 -1.44 1.79
C ASN A 237 11.26 -1.15 1.66
N SER A 238 12.06 -1.73 2.54
CA SER A 238 13.53 -1.78 2.44
C SER A 238 14.04 -3.11 1.86
N GLY A 239 13.12 -3.98 1.43
CA GLY A 239 13.44 -5.24 0.74
C GLY A 239 13.71 -5.06 -0.75
N TYR A 240 14.37 -6.05 -1.35
CA TYR A 240 14.73 -6.11 -2.77
C TYR A 240 13.91 -7.15 -3.53
N ASN A 241 13.77 -6.99 -4.85
CA ASN A 241 12.96 -7.85 -5.69
C ASN A 241 11.53 -8.06 -5.16
N SER A 242 10.97 -7.02 -4.53
CA SER A 242 9.61 -7.04 -3.99
C SER A 242 8.62 -6.55 -5.04
N VAL A 243 7.43 -7.14 -5.05
CA VAL A 243 6.31 -6.69 -5.89
C VAL A 243 5.27 -6.03 -4.98
N ILE A 244 4.96 -4.76 -5.24
CA ILE A 244 3.91 -3.99 -4.57
C ILE A 244 2.83 -3.72 -5.60
N ALA A 245 1.70 -4.41 -5.47
CA ALA A 245 0.55 -4.29 -6.36
C ALA A 245 -0.68 -3.78 -5.59
N ILE A 246 -1.27 -2.67 -6.05
CA ILE A 246 -2.50 -2.08 -5.52
C ILE A 246 -3.45 -1.89 -6.69
N ASN A 247 -4.52 -2.69 -6.72
CA ASN A 247 -5.39 -2.80 -7.88
C ASN A 247 -6.87 -2.63 -7.49
N GLY A 248 -7.65 -1.93 -8.31
CA GLY A 248 -9.11 -1.92 -8.18
C GLY A 248 -9.64 -1.37 -6.85
N SER A 249 -8.83 -0.64 -6.09
CA SER A 249 -9.16 -0.23 -4.72
C SER A 249 -9.67 1.21 -4.67
N THR A 250 -10.50 1.51 -3.67
CA THR A 250 -11.10 2.83 -3.47
C THR A 250 -10.54 3.49 -2.23
N PHE A 251 -10.09 4.74 -2.35
CA PHE A 251 -9.63 5.60 -1.29
C PHE A 251 -10.48 6.87 -1.28
N GLU A 252 -11.35 7.01 -0.28
CA GLU A 252 -12.30 8.10 -0.19
C GLU A 252 -12.27 8.80 1.16
N ASN A 253 -12.25 10.14 1.13
CA ASN A 253 -12.22 10.98 2.32
C ASN A 253 -11.08 10.59 3.28
N ILE A 254 -9.94 10.20 2.74
CA ILE A 254 -8.75 9.93 3.53
C ILE A 254 -8.06 11.25 3.83
N GLY A 255 -7.93 11.58 5.11
CA GLY A 255 -7.30 12.82 5.53
C GLY A 255 -6.97 12.82 7.01
N GLY A 256 -5.68 12.86 7.33
CA GLY A 256 -5.19 12.74 8.70
C GLY A 256 -4.50 13.98 9.22
N ASN A 257 -3.68 13.80 10.28
CA ASN A 257 -2.98 14.89 10.92
C ASN A 257 -2.24 15.72 9.86
N PRO A 258 -2.63 16.99 9.70
CA PRO A 258 -2.22 17.82 8.58
C PRO A 258 -0.76 18.34 8.79
N TYR A 259 -0.06 17.86 9.82
CA TYR A 259 1.35 18.19 10.07
C TYR A 259 2.30 17.02 9.83
N SER A 260 1.79 15.85 9.45
CA SER A 260 2.65 14.71 9.09
C SER A 260 3.03 14.78 7.62
N SER A 261 4.33 14.86 7.32
CA SER A 261 4.89 14.77 5.98
C SER A 261 4.50 13.50 5.22
N ASN A 262 4.06 12.47 5.95
CA ASN A 262 3.71 11.15 5.42
C ASN A 262 2.18 10.97 5.31
N SER A 263 1.43 12.07 5.23
CA SER A 263 -0.02 12.04 5.05
C SER A 263 -0.36 12.05 3.54
N ALA A 264 -0.90 10.93 3.08
CA ALA A 264 -1.51 10.71 1.77
C ALA A 264 -2.49 9.53 1.91
N ALA A 265 -3.42 9.37 0.96
CA ALA A 265 -4.28 8.19 0.92
C ALA A 265 -3.48 6.90 0.76
N LEU A 266 -2.48 6.94 -0.13
CA LEU A 266 -1.49 5.90 -0.33
C LEU A 266 -0.09 6.48 -0.16
N TYR A 267 0.66 5.97 0.82
CA TYR A 267 2.06 6.30 1.03
C TYR A 267 2.93 5.09 0.70
N ILE A 268 3.92 5.27 -0.17
CA ILE A 268 4.92 4.26 -0.52
C ILE A 268 6.30 4.83 -0.32
N TYR A 269 7.04 4.26 0.62
CA TYR A 269 8.49 4.37 0.67
C TYR A 269 9.08 3.05 0.19
N SER A 270 9.99 3.09 -0.79
CA SER A 270 10.73 1.92 -1.22
C SER A 270 12.20 2.23 -1.41
N GLN A 271 13.04 1.42 -0.77
CA GLN A 271 14.44 1.26 -1.14
C GLN A 271 14.57 -0.01 -1.97
N SER A 272 15.37 0.05 -3.01
CA SER A 272 15.63 -1.09 -3.87
C SER A 272 17.12 -1.24 -4.15
N SER A 273 17.48 -2.13 -5.08
CA SER A 273 18.83 -2.25 -5.59
C SER A 273 18.78 -2.33 -7.11
N SER A 274 19.75 -1.74 -7.80
CA SER A 274 19.84 -1.80 -9.26
C SER A 274 19.90 -3.24 -9.82
N ASN A 275 20.44 -4.19 -9.07
CA ASN A 275 20.50 -5.59 -9.49
C ASN A 275 19.21 -6.35 -9.25
N ASN A 276 18.36 -5.89 -8.34
CA ASN A 276 17.12 -6.55 -7.92
C ASN A 276 16.03 -5.49 -7.66
N PRO A 277 15.57 -4.80 -8.73
CA PRO A 277 14.64 -3.69 -8.62
C PRO A 277 13.28 -4.15 -8.08
N ASN A 278 12.62 -3.27 -7.33
CA ASN A 278 11.26 -3.50 -6.88
C ASN A 278 10.27 -3.14 -8.00
N GLN A 279 9.10 -3.77 -7.95
CA GLN A 279 8.02 -3.50 -8.88
C GLN A 279 6.86 -2.81 -8.16
N HIS A 280 6.37 -1.71 -8.73
CA HIS A 280 5.32 -0.88 -8.18
C HIS A 280 4.18 -0.79 -9.20
N ILE A 281 3.05 -1.42 -8.90
CA ILE A 281 1.89 -1.48 -9.78
C ILE A 281 0.70 -0.91 -9.00
N VAL A 282 0.27 0.31 -9.31
CA VAL A 282 -0.89 0.96 -8.69
C VAL A 282 -1.85 1.30 -9.82
N ILE A 283 -2.83 0.44 -10.10
CA ILE A 283 -3.69 0.56 -11.28
C ILE A 283 -5.17 0.40 -10.95
N TYR A 284 -6.05 0.99 -11.77
CA TYR A 284 -7.51 0.87 -11.61
C TYR A 284 -8.04 1.29 -10.23
N ASN A 285 -7.33 2.17 -9.51
CA ASN A 285 -7.78 2.65 -8.21
C ASN A 285 -8.53 3.97 -8.35
N LYS A 286 -9.43 4.23 -7.40
CA LYS A 286 -10.17 5.48 -7.28
C LYS A 286 -9.71 6.26 -6.05
N PHE A 287 -9.28 7.50 -6.23
CA PHE A 287 -8.87 8.42 -5.17
C PHE A 287 -9.78 9.64 -5.16
N THR A 288 -10.69 9.72 -4.19
CA THR A 288 -11.72 10.77 -4.12
C THR A 288 -11.65 11.56 -2.81
N ASN A 289 -11.67 12.89 -2.90
CA ASN A 289 -11.74 13.81 -1.76
C ASN A 289 -10.65 13.59 -0.70
N ASN A 290 -9.48 13.09 -1.09
CA ASN A 290 -8.40 12.83 -0.14
C ASN A 290 -7.60 14.10 0.14
N ARG A 291 -7.08 14.22 1.36
CA ARG A 291 -6.27 15.36 1.79
C ARG A 291 -4.98 14.90 2.47
N GLY A 292 -3.86 15.44 2.03
CA GLY A 292 -2.56 15.18 2.65
C GLY A 292 -1.63 16.39 2.62
N TYR A 293 -0.45 16.22 3.22
CA TYR A 293 0.51 17.31 3.37
C TYR A 293 1.12 17.73 2.02
N TYR A 294 1.69 16.76 1.29
CA TYR A 294 2.26 16.98 -0.05
C TYR A 294 1.26 16.73 -1.17
N THR A 295 0.34 15.78 -0.97
CA THR A 295 -0.64 15.30 -1.96
C THR A 295 -1.79 14.60 -1.25
N GLY A 296 -2.99 14.57 -1.84
CA GLY A 296 -4.12 13.83 -1.30
C GLY A 296 -4.10 12.36 -1.71
N GLY A 297 -3.71 12.05 -2.95
CA GLY A 297 -3.72 10.70 -3.50
C GLY A 297 -2.50 9.88 -3.11
N ILE A 298 -1.47 9.88 -3.97
CA ILE A 298 -0.32 8.98 -3.91
C ILE A 298 0.95 9.75 -3.55
N TYR A 299 1.56 9.44 -2.40
CA TYR A 299 2.91 9.90 -2.08
C TYR A 299 3.91 8.76 -2.24
N GLY A 300 4.85 8.91 -3.17
CA GLY A 300 5.89 7.92 -3.48
C GLY A 300 7.28 8.46 -3.20
N GLN A 301 8.10 7.69 -2.50
CA GLN A 301 9.50 7.98 -2.24
C GLN A 301 10.35 6.75 -2.54
N PHE A 302 11.21 6.86 -3.56
CA PHE A 302 11.95 5.74 -4.12
C PHE A 302 13.46 5.99 -4.06
N VAL A 303 14.17 5.06 -3.43
CA VAL A 303 15.63 5.04 -3.34
C VAL A 303 16.10 3.88 -4.21
N ASP A 304 16.86 4.20 -5.25
CA ASP A 304 17.37 3.28 -6.28
C ASP A 304 16.33 2.84 -7.33
N ASP A 305 16.71 1.84 -8.12
CA ASP A 305 16.02 1.41 -9.33
C ASP A 305 14.67 0.72 -9.04
N GLY A 306 13.79 0.69 -10.03
CA GLY A 306 12.45 0.14 -9.88
C GLY A 306 11.65 0.19 -11.17
N THR A 307 10.59 -0.61 -11.23
CA THR A 307 9.58 -0.48 -12.28
C THR A 307 8.32 0.11 -11.69
N PHE A 308 7.70 1.03 -12.42
CA PHE A 308 6.56 1.80 -11.93
C PHE A 308 5.46 1.81 -12.98
N ASN A 309 4.26 1.45 -12.55
CA ASN A 309 3.05 1.53 -13.36
C ASN A 309 1.92 2.09 -12.49
N PHE A 310 1.53 3.34 -12.76
CA PHE A 310 0.47 4.08 -12.08
C PHE A 310 -0.70 4.41 -13.02
N SER A 311 -0.90 3.61 -14.06
CA SER A 311 -1.90 3.83 -15.10
C SER A 311 -3.33 3.52 -14.64
N TYR A 312 -4.32 3.98 -15.41
CA TYR A 312 -5.74 3.66 -15.21
C TYR A 312 -6.34 4.07 -13.85
N ASN A 313 -5.73 5.00 -13.10
CA ASN A 313 -6.30 5.48 -11.86
C ASN A 313 -7.27 6.66 -12.10
N GLU A 314 -8.33 6.74 -11.31
CA GLU A 314 -9.28 7.85 -11.31
C GLU A 314 -9.02 8.73 -10.09
N PHE A 315 -8.78 10.02 -10.33
CA PHE A 315 -8.58 11.00 -9.28
C PHE A 315 -9.69 12.05 -9.32
N THR A 316 -10.24 12.40 -8.16
CA THR A 316 -11.31 13.41 -8.07
C THR A 316 -11.19 14.20 -6.77
N ASN A 317 -11.11 15.52 -6.86
CA ASN A 317 -11.13 16.44 -5.72
C ASN A 317 -10.09 16.13 -4.61
N ASN A 318 -8.94 15.54 -4.96
CA ASN A 318 -7.86 15.40 -4.00
C ASN A 318 -7.21 16.76 -3.74
N SER A 319 -6.59 16.94 -2.58
CA SER A 319 -5.98 18.20 -2.19
C SER A 319 -4.73 18.02 -1.36
N ARG A 320 -3.76 18.92 -1.56
CA ARG A 320 -2.67 19.16 -0.61
C ARG A 320 -2.99 20.31 0.32
N GLN A 321 -2.38 20.32 1.50
CA GLN A 321 -2.80 21.21 2.57
C GLN A 321 -2.35 22.66 2.47
N TYR A 322 -1.14 22.94 1.98
CA TYR A 322 -0.46 24.23 2.17
C TYR A 322 -0.23 25.07 0.91
N SER A 323 -0.69 24.65 -0.26
CA SER A 323 -0.43 25.42 -1.48
C SER A 323 -1.42 25.13 -2.60
N GLY A 324 -1.67 26.16 -3.42
CA GLY A 324 -2.58 26.16 -4.56
C GLY A 324 -2.21 25.19 -5.69
N ASN A 325 -2.95 25.31 -6.80
CA ASN A 325 -2.98 24.46 -8.00
C ASN A 325 -1.71 23.59 -8.24
N GLY A 326 -1.83 22.28 -7.97
CA GLY A 326 -0.90 21.25 -8.44
C GLY A 326 -0.53 20.20 -7.37
N ALA A 327 0.00 19.05 -7.81
CA ALA A 327 0.40 17.90 -6.97
C ALA A 327 -0.72 17.26 -6.12
N ASN A 328 -1.98 17.53 -6.43
CA ASN A 328 -3.13 17.06 -5.64
C ASN A 328 -3.29 15.54 -5.67
N ASP A 329 -2.93 14.91 -6.79
CA ASP A 329 -3.18 13.49 -7.05
C ASP A 329 -1.96 12.62 -6.76
N ALA A 330 -0.77 13.10 -7.11
CA ALA A 330 0.45 12.43 -6.73
C ALA A 330 1.63 13.38 -6.49
N TYR A 331 2.51 12.95 -5.58
CA TYR A 331 3.83 13.52 -5.36
C TYR A 331 4.83 12.37 -5.33
N LEU A 332 5.75 12.36 -6.29
CA LEU A 332 6.73 11.29 -6.43
C LEU A 332 8.15 11.85 -6.32
N ARG A 333 8.98 11.22 -5.49
CA ARG A 333 10.39 11.57 -5.26
C ARG A 333 11.27 10.38 -5.55
N TRP A 334 12.29 10.57 -6.37
CA TRP A 334 13.37 9.61 -6.58
C TRP A 334 14.70 10.18 -6.08
N TYR A 335 15.50 9.34 -5.42
CA TYR A 335 16.86 9.69 -4.97
C TYR A 335 17.96 9.23 -5.92
N ASN A 336 17.59 8.52 -6.99
CA ASN A 336 18.44 8.10 -8.10
C ASN A 336 17.54 7.94 -9.34
N TYR A 337 18.10 8.12 -10.53
CA TYR A 337 17.37 7.79 -11.77
C TYR A 337 17.21 6.27 -11.88
N PRO A 338 15.99 5.76 -12.15
CA PRO A 338 15.80 4.39 -12.57
C PRO A 338 16.61 4.05 -13.83
N GLN A 339 16.86 2.77 -14.08
CA GLN A 339 17.67 2.35 -15.22
C GLN A 339 17.08 2.85 -16.54
N GLY A 340 17.92 3.51 -17.35
CA GLY A 340 17.53 4.09 -18.66
C GLY A 340 16.85 5.46 -18.57
N TRP A 341 16.65 5.99 -17.36
CA TRP A 341 16.14 7.34 -17.15
C TRP A 341 17.30 8.33 -17.09
N ASN A 342 17.07 9.52 -17.63
CA ASN A 342 18.01 10.64 -17.58
C ASN A 342 17.22 11.96 -17.57
N ILE A 343 17.93 13.08 -17.40
CA ILE A 343 17.32 14.41 -17.33
C ILE A 343 16.48 14.77 -18.57
N ASP A 344 16.84 14.23 -19.74
CA ASP A 344 16.16 14.55 -21.00
C ASP A 344 14.84 13.78 -21.16
N ASN A 345 14.77 12.53 -20.69
CA ASN A 345 13.60 11.66 -20.90
C ASN A 345 12.71 11.48 -19.66
N VAL A 346 13.14 11.92 -18.48
CA VAL A 346 12.43 11.70 -17.21
C VAL A 346 10.98 12.18 -17.21
N LYS A 347 10.70 13.36 -17.77
CA LYS A 347 9.34 13.91 -17.82
C LYS A 347 8.41 12.96 -18.60
N TYR A 348 8.85 12.49 -19.76
CA TYR A 348 8.12 11.53 -20.58
C TYR A 348 7.91 10.21 -19.83
N LYS A 349 8.95 9.66 -19.20
CA LYS A 349 8.82 8.39 -18.46
C LYS A 349 7.84 8.51 -17.30
N VAL A 350 7.81 9.64 -16.59
CA VAL A 350 6.79 9.91 -15.55
C VAL A 350 5.40 10.05 -16.16
N GLN A 351 5.23 10.73 -17.31
CA GLN A 351 3.92 10.80 -17.98
C GLN A 351 3.39 9.43 -18.36
N LYS A 352 4.24 8.59 -18.94
CA LYS A 352 3.91 7.22 -19.33
C LYS A 352 3.49 6.36 -18.13
N MET A 353 4.08 6.56 -16.95
CA MET A 353 3.64 5.87 -15.74
C MET A 353 2.17 6.15 -15.39
N PHE A 354 1.65 7.32 -15.75
CA PHE A 354 0.28 7.75 -15.47
C PHE A 354 -0.59 7.77 -16.73
N GLU A 355 -0.26 6.95 -17.73
CA GLU A 355 -1.10 6.79 -18.90
C GLU A 355 -2.52 6.33 -18.52
N ASP A 356 -3.50 6.75 -19.31
CA ASP A 356 -4.91 6.40 -19.13
C ASP A 356 -5.53 6.73 -17.75
N CYS A 357 -4.90 7.62 -16.98
CA CYS A 357 -5.48 8.15 -15.74
C CYS A 357 -6.48 9.26 -16.00
N THR A 358 -7.46 9.41 -15.11
CA THR A 358 -8.36 10.57 -15.07
C THR A 358 -7.87 11.57 -14.01
N PRO A 359 -7.29 12.73 -14.38
CA PRO A 359 -6.76 13.71 -13.43
C PRO A 359 -7.87 14.47 -12.69
N SER A 360 -7.61 14.88 -11.44
CA SER A 360 -8.52 15.77 -10.71
C SER A 360 -8.42 17.23 -11.19
N ASN A 361 -7.27 17.65 -11.71
CA ASN A 361 -7.01 18.96 -12.29
C ASN A 361 -5.73 18.96 -13.17
N GLU A 362 -5.40 20.09 -13.80
CA GLU A 362 -4.09 20.25 -14.45
C GLU A 362 -2.95 20.23 -13.44
N LYS A 363 -1.75 19.79 -13.87
CA LYS A 363 -0.54 19.75 -13.03
C LYS A 363 -0.75 18.93 -11.74
N ASN A 364 -1.61 17.93 -11.79
CA ASN A 364 -2.04 17.13 -10.64
C ASN A 364 -0.96 16.20 -10.09
N VAL A 365 0.07 15.90 -10.88
CA VAL A 365 1.21 15.09 -10.46
C VAL A 365 2.47 15.97 -10.40
N TYR A 366 3.17 15.90 -9.27
CA TYR A 366 4.51 16.48 -9.12
C TYR A 366 5.55 15.37 -9.02
N TYR A 367 6.66 15.54 -9.72
CA TYR A 367 7.80 14.64 -9.67
C TYR A 367 9.07 15.41 -9.31
N GLU A 368 9.95 14.83 -8.51
CA GLU A 368 11.30 15.35 -8.26
C GLU A 368 12.35 14.23 -8.26
N PHE A 369 13.52 14.55 -8.81
CA PHE A 369 14.71 13.71 -8.83
C PHE A 369 15.81 14.41 -8.07
N ARG A 370 16.42 13.68 -7.15
CA ARG A 370 17.58 14.12 -6.38
C ARG A 370 18.73 13.19 -6.67
N VAL A 371 19.92 13.70 -6.96
CA VAL A 371 21.13 12.90 -7.16
C VAL A 371 22.11 13.27 -6.06
N ASN A 372 22.62 12.29 -5.31
CA ASN A 372 23.47 12.53 -4.13
C ASN A 372 22.84 13.45 -3.07
N SER A 373 21.52 13.38 -2.91
CA SER A 373 20.70 14.26 -2.06
C SER A 373 20.55 15.71 -2.54
N ASP A 374 21.20 16.09 -3.64
CA ASP A 374 21.03 17.40 -4.27
C ASP A 374 19.90 17.37 -5.30
N TYR A 375 19.18 18.48 -5.39
CA TYR A 375 18.10 18.63 -6.35
C TYR A 375 18.67 18.68 -7.77
N ASP A 376 18.16 17.83 -8.66
CA ASP A 376 18.58 17.79 -10.07
C ASP A 376 17.47 18.35 -10.97
N ILE A 377 16.30 17.70 -10.98
CA ILE A 377 15.14 18.13 -11.77
C ILE A 377 13.83 17.88 -11.02
N SER A 378 12.85 18.77 -11.20
CA SER A 378 11.46 18.52 -10.84
C SER A 378 10.53 19.19 -11.81
N GLY A 379 9.26 18.80 -11.77
CA GLY A 379 8.24 19.39 -12.60
C GLY A 379 6.85 18.94 -12.22
N TYR A 380 5.90 19.51 -12.95
CA TYR A 380 4.50 19.11 -12.89
C TYR A 380 4.11 18.49 -14.23
N ILE A 381 3.29 17.45 -14.17
CA ILE A 381 2.60 16.88 -15.33
C ILE A 381 1.10 16.79 -15.05
N THR A 382 0.32 16.63 -16.10
CA THR A 382 -1.08 16.23 -16.00
C THR A 382 -1.18 14.74 -16.33
N SER A 383 -1.69 13.92 -15.41
CA SER A 383 -1.88 12.48 -15.65
C SER A 383 -2.89 12.24 -16.79
N GLY A 384 -2.76 11.14 -17.53
CA GLY A 384 -3.59 10.85 -18.70
C GLY A 384 -3.22 11.63 -19.97
N VAL A 385 -2.25 12.55 -19.89
CA VAL A 385 -1.67 13.26 -21.04
C VAL A 385 -0.26 12.71 -21.29
N ILE A 386 -0.02 12.21 -22.49
CA ILE A 386 1.28 11.68 -22.92
C ILE A 386 1.88 12.63 -23.95
N GLU A 387 3.03 13.24 -23.64
CA GLU A 387 3.89 13.86 -24.66
C GLU A 387 4.71 12.75 -25.36
N GLN A 388 5.26 12.98 -26.55
CA GLN A 388 6.02 11.93 -27.27
C GLN A 388 7.40 11.70 -26.61
N ASP A 389 7.95 10.47 -26.71
CA ASP A 389 9.27 10.15 -26.18
C ASP A 389 10.32 10.99 -26.93
N PRO A 390 11.17 11.78 -26.24
CA PRO A 390 12.31 12.42 -26.90
C PRO A 390 13.27 11.42 -27.55
N ASP A 391 13.23 10.14 -27.15
CA ASP A 391 14.01 9.05 -27.74
C ASP A 391 13.30 8.35 -28.92
N ASP A 392 12.04 8.67 -29.26
CA ASP A 392 11.32 8.05 -30.40
C ASP A 392 11.72 8.65 -31.77
N ASP A 393 12.44 9.77 -31.79
CA ASP A 393 12.88 10.43 -33.03
C ASP A 393 14.25 9.91 -33.56
N LEU A 394 14.79 8.82 -32.99
CA LEU A 394 16.13 8.29 -33.29
C LEU A 394 16.27 7.56 -34.66
N GLU A 395 15.22 7.47 -35.49
CA GLU A 395 15.39 6.93 -36.85
C GLU A 395 16.37 7.81 -37.67
N GLU A 396 17.36 7.21 -38.34
CA GLU A 396 18.21 7.97 -39.27
C GLU A 396 17.33 8.58 -40.36
N GLY A 397 17.40 9.90 -40.54
CA GLY A 397 16.70 10.56 -41.64
C GLY A 397 17.21 10.03 -42.98
N SER A 398 16.29 9.76 -43.92
CA SER A 398 16.62 9.20 -45.23
C SER A 398 17.37 10.16 -46.16
N ASP A 399 17.42 11.46 -45.84
CA ASP A 399 17.86 12.51 -46.78
C ASP A 399 18.86 13.50 -46.16
N GLY A 400 20.09 13.03 -45.94
CA GLY A 400 21.23 13.89 -45.63
C GLY A 400 21.11 14.68 -44.32
N CYS A 401 21.86 15.79 -44.21
CA CYS A 401 21.99 16.56 -42.97
C CYS A 401 20.95 17.68 -42.83
N ILE A 402 19.86 17.63 -43.61
CA ILE A 402 18.81 18.66 -43.63
C ILE A 402 17.55 18.10 -42.98
N PHE A 403 17.14 18.70 -41.88
CA PHE A 403 16.00 18.25 -41.10
C PHE A 403 14.98 19.38 -40.96
N ASN A 404 13.71 19.02 -41.09
CA ASN A 404 12.60 19.85 -40.66
C ASN A 404 12.12 19.32 -39.32
N VAL A 405 11.87 20.23 -38.38
CA VAL A 405 11.39 19.93 -37.04
C VAL A 405 9.99 20.50 -36.88
N ASP A 406 9.02 19.63 -36.63
CA ASP A 406 7.62 19.94 -36.35
C ASP A 406 7.18 19.20 -35.09
N GLN A 407 7.12 19.90 -33.95
CA GLN A 407 6.65 19.40 -32.65
C GLN A 407 5.23 18.83 -32.71
N THR A 408 4.44 19.22 -33.71
CA THR A 408 3.07 18.73 -33.89
C THR A 408 2.98 17.51 -34.83
N GLN A 409 4.05 17.17 -35.56
CA GLN A 409 4.09 16.13 -36.59
C GLN A 409 2.95 16.21 -37.61
N THR A 410 2.51 17.42 -37.91
CA THR A 410 1.52 17.66 -38.96
C THR A 410 2.09 17.44 -40.35
N VAL A 411 3.42 17.52 -40.50
CA VAL A 411 4.13 17.30 -41.76
C VAL A 411 4.82 15.93 -41.76
N GLN A 412 4.51 15.10 -42.75
CA GLN A 412 5.15 13.79 -42.90
C GLN A 412 6.65 13.95 -43.23
N GLY A 413 7.51 13.16 -42.57
CA GLY A 413 8.95 13.17 -42.79
C GLY A 413 9.74 14.19 -41.97
N THR A 414 9.08 14.95 -41.08
CA THR A 414 9.75 15.84 -40.14
C THR A 414 10.11 15.11 -38.85
N LYS A 415 11.16 15.57 -38.17
CA LYS A 415 11.46 15.22 -36.78
C LYS A 415 10.56 16.05 -35.86
N ARG A 416 10.25 15.62 -34.63
CA ARG A 416 9.55 16.50 -33.66
C ARG A 416 10.52 17.35 -32.85
N THR A 417 11.75 16.88 -32.70
CA THR A 417 12.77 17.53 -31.86
C THR A 417 14.04 17.85 -32.64
N ILE A 418 14.73 18.90 -32.22
CA ILE A 418 16.08 19.25 -32.66
C ILE A 418 17.04 18.13 -32.25
N LYS A 419 16.91 17.57 -31.05
CA LYS A 419 17.69 16.43 -30.58
C LYS A 419 17.55 15.22 -31.50
N GLY A 420 16.32 14.87 -31.90
CA GLY A 420 16.05 13.81 -32.87
C GLY A 420 16.71 14.06 -34.23
N ALA A 421 16.68 15.30 -34.72
CA ALA A 421 17.41 15.69 -35.94
C ALA A 421 18.93 15.56 -35.79
N LEU A 422 19.48 15.76 -34.59
CA LEU A 422 20.91 15.69 -34.31
C LEU A 422 21.41 14.28 -33.99
N VAL A 423 20.56 13.26 -33.88
CA VAL A 423 21.01 11.90 -33.57
C VAL A 423 21.68 11.23 -34.76
N GLY A 424 21.15 11.46 -35.97
CA GLY A 424 21.69 10.86 -37.20
C GLY A 424 23.14 11.28 -37.46
N ASN A 425 23.91 10.41 -38.11
CA ASN A 425 25.23 10.76 -38.60
C ASN A 425 25.10 11.67 -39.82
N CYS A 426 25.70 12.86 -39.74
CA CYS A 426 25.84 13.74 -40.88
C CYS A 426 27.13 13.42 -41.64
N THR A 427 27.02 13.21 -42.95
CA THR A 427 28.16 13.05 -43.87
C THR A 427 28.39 14.26 -44.76
N ASP A 428 27.51 15.28 -44.68
CA ASP A 428 27.63 16.52 -45.43
C ASP A 428 28.61 17.48 -44.76
N SER A 429 29.61 17.93 -45.51
CA SER A 429 30.58 18.92 -45.05
C SER A 429 29.97 20.30 -44.75
N GLU A 430 28.76 20.58 -45.22
CA GLU A 430 28.01 21.79 -44.83
C GLU A 430 27.36 21.67 -43.44
N GLY A 431 27.37 20.47 -42.84
CA GLY A 431 26.85 20.20 -41.52
C GLY A 431 25.32 20.05 -41.43
N TYR A 432 24.78 20.11 -40.22
CA TYR A 432 23.35 19.96 -39.95
C TYR A 432 22.61 21.27 -40.23
N LYS A 433 21.48 21.18 -40.93
CA LYS A 433 20.56 22.27 -41.17
C LYS A 433 19.17 21.91 -40.68
N ILE A 434 18.79 22.47 -39.54
CA ILE A 434 17.53 22.19 -38.84
C ILE A 434 16.60 23.39 -39.03
N THR A 435 15.43 23.15 -39.60
CA THR A 435 14.39 24.18 -39.78
C THR A 435 13.23 23.92 -38.83
N LEU A 436 12.92 24.86 -37.95
CA LEU A 436 11.77 24.79 -37.06
C LEU A 436 10.50 25.21 -37.83
N LEU A 437 9.51 24.33 -37.89
CA LEU A 437 8.26 24.57 -38.63
C LEU A 437 7.15 25.17 -37.77
N ASN A 438 7.22 25.00 -36.44
CA ASN A 438 6.25 25.61 -35.52
C ASN A 438 6.60 27.06 -35.22
N ASN A 439 5.57 27.88 -34.98
CA ASN A 439 5.73 29.28 -34.56
C ASN A 439 6.29 29.41 -33.13
N GLU A 440 6.06 28.40 -32.29
CA GLU A 440 6.63 28.27 -30.96
C GLU A 440 7.25 26.86 -30.84
N HIS A 441 8.49 26.80 -30.38
CA HIS A 441 9.24 25.55 -30.19
C HIS A 441 9.93 25.59 -28.82
N PHE A 442 9.59 24.64 -27.95
CA PHE A 442 10.18 24.53 -26.61
C PHE A 442 11.01 23.26 -26.49
N GLU A 443 12.33 23.41 -26.38
CA GLU A 443 13.27 22.29 -26.23
C GLU A 443 14.56 22.77 -25.57
N SER A 444 15.15 21.92 -24.72
CA SER A 444 16.53 22.09 -24.26
C SER A 444 17.42 21.17 -25.08
N VAL A 445 18.44 21.71 -25.73
CA VAL A 445 19.31 20.92 -26.62
C VAL A 445 20.78 21.13 -26.27
N THR A 446 21.52 20.03 -26.16
CA THR A 446 22.99 20.05 -26.05
C THR A 446 23.59 19.74 -27.41
N ILE A 447 24.38 20.67 -27.96
CA ILE A 447 25.06 20.50 -29.25
C ILE A 447 26.45 19.91 -29.01
N ASN A 448 26.63 18.63 -29.31
CA ASN A 448 27.91 17.93 -29.21
C ASN A 448 28.31 17.33 -30.58
N LYS A 449 28.63 18.19 -31.54
CA LYS A 449 29.08 17.81 -32.89
C LYS A 449 30.47 18.38 -33.14
N THR A 450 31.26 17.68 -33.97
CA THR A 450 32.63 18.12 -34.30
C THR A 450 32.60 19.38 -35.17
N GLN A 451 33.70 20.12 -35.20
CA GLN A 451 33.83 21.32 -36.04
C GLN A 451 33.63 21.04 -37.54
N GLU A 452 33.84 19.80 -37.97
CA GLU A 452 33.65 19.36 -39.36
C GLU A 452 32.17 19.32 -39.79
N TYR A 453 31.23 19.30 -38.83
CA TYR A 453 29.79 19.23 -39.09
C TYR A 453 29.06 20.32 -38.29
N PRO A 454 29.12 21.58 -38.72
CA PRO A 454 28.48 22.69 -38.01
C PRO A 454 26.96 22.48 -37.92
N VAL A 455 26.32 23.06 -36.91
CA VAL A 455 24.86 22.97 -36.72
C VAL A 455 24.22 24.34 -36.91
N LEU A 456 23.33 24.45 -37.90
CA LEU A 456 22.48 25.61 -38.13
C LEU A 456 21.04 25.28 -37.74
N ILE A 457 20.49 26.01 -36.77
CA ILE A 457 19.07 25.95 -36.38
C ILE A 457 18.42 27.26 -36.82
N LYS A 458 17.32 27.20 -37.57
CA LYS A 458 16.65 28.38 -38.14
C LYS A 458 15.14 28.29 -38.14
#